data_AF-A0A2E9XAQ7-F1
#
_entry.id   AF-A0A2E9XAQ7-F1
#
_cell.length_a   1.000
_cell.length_b   1.000
_cell.length_c   1.000
_cell.angle_alpha   90.00
_cell.angle_beta   90.00
_cell.angle_gamma   90.00
#
_symmetry.space_group_name_H-M   'P 1'
#
loop_
_entity.id
_entity.type
_entity.pdbx_description
1 polymer ?
#
loop_
_entity_poly.entity_id
_entity_poly.type
_entity_poly.pdbx_seq_one_letter_code
_entity_poly.pdbx_strand_id
1 'polypeptide(L)' 'MDTMGELIYFEAEAEHDEILKALRENGACIILNLMKDDLKSRVLDELQPFIEATPDGKDDFTGKQTGRTGALIARSE' A
#
# COMPACT_ATOMS: atom_id res chain seq x y z
N MET A 1 3.32 -29.35 -1.90
CA MET A 1 3.69 -28.33 -2.89
C MET A 1 2.74 -27.19 -2.63
N ASP A 2 3.20 -26.12 -1.98
CA ASP A 2 2.40 -24.90 -1.89
C ASP A 2 2.29 -24.36 -3.31
N THR A 3 1.09 -24.41 -3.88
CA THR A 3 0.78 -23.62 -5.06
C THR A 3 0.92 -22.16 -4.67
N MET A 4 1.93 -21.49 -5.23
CA MET A 4 2.07 -20.04 -5.13
C MET A 4 0.75 -19.41 -5.57
N GLY A 5 0.04 -18.77 -4.65
CA GLY A 5 -1.24 -18.15 -4.96
C GLY A 5 -1.06 -17.06 -6.02
N GLU A 6 -1.88 -17.09 -7.07
CA GLU A 6 -1.93 -16.00 -8.03
C GLU A 6 -2.73 -14.82 -7.45
N LEU A 7 -2.23 -13.60 -7.63
CA LEU A 7 -2.96 -12.39 -7.28
C LEU A 7 -3.98 -12.07 -8.36
N ILE A 8 -5.23 -11.87 -7.95
CA ILE A 8 -6.28 -11.38 -8.84
C ILE A 8 -6.16 -9.86 -8.95
N TYR A 9 -6.31 -9.35 -10.17
CA TYR A 9 -6.23 -7.93 -10.50
C TYR A 9 -7.61 -7.41 -10.92
N PHE A 10 -7.99 -6.25 -10.41
CA PHE A 10 -9.24 -5.56 -10.72
C PHE A 10 -8.95 -4.15 -11.23
N GLU A 11 -9.84 -3.62 -12.08
CA GLU A 11 -9.91 -2.18 -12.35
C GLU A 11 -10.57 -1.45 -11.18
N ALA A 12 -10.39 -0.12 -11.10
CA ALA A 12 -10.86 0.70 -9.99
C ALA A 12 -12.41 0.70 -9.84
N GLU A 13 -13.13 0.43 -10.92
CA GLU A 13 -14.60 0.38 -10.99
C GLU A 13 -15.19 -1.02 -10.75
N ALA A 14 -14.35 -2.02 -10.44
CA ALA A 14 -14.81 -3.38 -10.21
C ALA A 14 -15.85 -3.46 -9.08
N GLU A 15 -16.77 -4.42 -9.21
CA GLU A 15 -17.83 -4.62 -8.24
C GLU A 15 -17.27 -5.10 -6.90
N HIS A 16 -17.76 -4.51 -5.81
CA HIS A 16 -17.27 -4.79 -4.46
C HIS A 16 -17.40 -6.28 -4.09
N ASP A 17 -18.45 -6.94 -4.53
CA ASP A 17 -18.68 -8.37 -4.24
C ASP A 17 -17.62 -9.27 -4.89
N GLU A 18 -17.11 -8.92 -6.07
CA GLU A 18 -16.04 -9.66 -6.74
C GLU A 18 -14.70 -9.49 -6.00
N ILE A 19 -14.40 -8.26 -5.56
CA ILE A 19 -13.22 -7.96 -4.74
C ILE A 19 -13.29 -8.73 -3.41
N LEU A 20 -14.44 -8.69 -2.73
CA LEU A 20 -14.64 -9.39 -1.46
C LEU A 20 -14.55 -10.92 -1.61
N LYS A 21 -15.02 -11.47 -2.73
CA LYS A 21 -14.87 -12.88 -3.05
C LYS A 21 -13.39 -13.25 -3.21
N ALA A 22 -12.64 -12.49 -4.01
CA ALA A 22 -11.20 -12.71 -4.20
C ALA A 22 -10.42 -12.61 -2.87
N LEU A 23 -10.73 -11.62 -2.02
CA LEU A 23 -10.09 -11.52 -0.70
C LEU A 23 -10.36 -12.75 0.19
N ARG A 24 -11.59 -13.31 0.16
CA ARG A 24 -11.93 -14.51 0.94
C ARG A 24 -11.29 -15.78 0.40
N GLU A 25 -11.23 -15.93 -0.92
CA GLU A 25 -10.74 -17.16 -1.58
C GLU A 25 -9.20 -17.17 -1.72
N ASN A 26 -8.58 -16.01 -1.97
CA ASN A 26 -7.16 -15.88 -2.27
C ASN A 26 -6.35 -15.20 -1.16
N GLY A 27 -7.00 -14.55 -0.19
CA GLY A 27 -6.34 -13.82 0.91
C GLY A 27 -5.79 -12.45 0.53
N ALA A 28 -5.69 -12.13 -0.77
CA ALA A 28 -5.25 -10.85 -1.29
C ALA A 28 -5.75 -10.63 -2.73
N CYS A 29 -5.85 -9.37 -3.14
CA CYS A 29 -6.06 -8.95 -4.53
C CYS A 29 -5.42 -7.57 -4.75
N ILE A 30 -5.23 -7.19 -6.01
CA ILE A 30 -4.72 -5.87 -6.42
C ILE A 30 -5.85 -5.12 -7.13
N ILE A 31 -6.07 -3.87 -6.74
CA ILE A 31 -6.92 -2.94 -7.48
C ILE A 31 -6.01 -1.94 -8.19
N LEU A 32 -6.02 -1.98 -9.51
CA LEU A 32 -5.19 -1.13 -10.35
C LEU A 32 -5.73 0.30 -10.35
N ASN A 33 -4.80 1.27 -10.36
CA ASN A 33 -5.09 2.69 -10.56
C ASN A 33 -6.18 3.29 -9.64
N LEU A 34 -6.41 2.69 -8.47
CA LEU A 34 -7.44 3.15 -7.52
C LEU A 34 -7.16 4.58 -7.02
N MET A 35 -5.89 4.90 -6.80
CA MET A 35 -5.45 6.25 -6.47
C MET A 35 -5.19 7.02 -7.75
N LYS A 36 -5.95 8.10 -7.97
CA LYS A 36 -5.73 9.02 -9.09
C LYS A 36 -4.34 9.66 -9.01
N ASP A 37 -3.76 9.98 -10.16
CA ASP A 37 -2.39 10.51 -10.25
C ASP A 37 -2.19 11.83 -9.50
N ASP A 38 -3.20 12.70 -9.48
CA ASP A 38 -3.17 13.97 -8.75
C ASP A 38 -3.12 13.75 -7.23
N LEU A 39 -3.96 12.86 -6.71
CA LEU A 39 -3.93 12.45 -5.30
C LEU A 39 -2.60 11.79 -4.96
N LYS A 40 -2.09 10.90 -5.81
CA LYS A 40 -0.79 10.24 -5.64
C LYS A 40 0.36 11.24 -5.53
N SER A 41 0.39 12.25 -6.42
CA SER A 41 1.41 13.29 -6.39
C SER A 41 1.33 14.11 -5.11
N ARG A 42 0.14 14.57 -4.72
CA ARG A 42 -0.05 15.37 -3.50
C ARG A 42 0.36 14.62 -2.24
N VAL A 43 -0.08 13.37 -2.10
CA VAL A 43 0.29 12.52 -0.94
C VAL A 43 1.81 12.34 -0.87
N LEU A 44 2.47 12.15 -2.02
CA LEU A 44 3.92 12.04 -2.05
C LEU A 44 4.58 13.36 -1.62
N ASP A 45 4.18 14.50 -2.20
CA ASP A 45 4.75 15.81 -1.92
C ASP A 45 4.59 16.21 -0.44
N GLU A 46 3.40 15.96 0.14
CA GLU A 46 3.10 16.24 1.55
C GLU A 46 3.90 15.36 2.51
N LEU A 47 4.07 14.07 2.18
CA LEU A 47 4.73 13.11 3.05
C LEU A 47 6.25 13.04 2.86
N GLN A 48 6.79 13.48 1.73
CA GLN A 48 8.21 13.35 1.37
C GLN A 48 9.14 13.89 2.46
N PRO A 49 8.96 15.09 3.04
CA PRO A 49 9.85 15.60 4.08
C PRO A 49 9.85 14.72 5.34
N PHE A 50 8.71 14.10 5.67
CA PHE A 50 8.60 13.20 6.81
C PHE A 50 9.18 11.82 6.53
N ILE A 51 9.09 11.35 5.29
CA ILE A 51 9.74 10.10 4.83
C ILE A 51 11.25 10.25 4.89
N GLU A 52 11.81 11.34 4.35
CA GLU A 52 13.25 11.61 4.37
C GLU A 52 13.80 11.75 5.79
N ALA A 53 13.03 12.33 6.71
CA ALA A 53 13.40 12.46 8.11
C ALA A 53 13.23 11.16 8.92
N THR A 54 12.59 10.12 8.37
CA THR A 54 12.33 8.86 9.07
C THR A 54 13.56 7.95 9.00
N PRO A 55 14.18 7.60 10.16
CA PRO A 55 15.32 6.69 10.15
C PRO A 55 14.91 5.27 9.71
N ASP A 56 15.86 4.55 9.12
CA ASP A 56 15.73 3.11 8.88
C ASP A 56 15.57 2.32 10.18
N GLY A 57 15.03 1.11 10.05
CA GLY A 57 14.95 0.15 11.14
C GLY A 57 16.32 -0.18 11.74
N LYS A 58 16.32 -0.54 13.03
CA LYS A 58 17.53 -0.68 13.85
C LYS A 58 17.99 -2.13 14.03
N ASP A 59 17.19 -3.08 13.57
CA ASP A 59 17.40 -4.51 13.80
C ASP A 59 16.85 -5.36 12.64
N ASP A 60 17.00 -6.67 12.76
CA ASP A 60 16.61 -7.62 11.71
C ASP A 60 15.08 -7.82 11.64
N PHE A 61 14.33 -7.40 12.67
CA PHE A 61 12.87 -7.44 12.64
C PHE A 61 12.31 -6.24 11.87
N THR A 62 12.83 -5.05 12.15
CA THR A 62 12.41 -3.80 11.52
C THR A 62 13.04 -3.61 10.13
N GLY A 63 14.20 -4.20 9.87
CA GLY A 63 14.93 -4.10 8.60
C GLY A 63 15.83 -2.86 8.56
N LYS A 64 17.12 -3.07 8.25
CA LYS A 64 18.16 -2.03 8.29
C LYS A 64 18.14 -1.03 7.12
N GLN A 65 17.19 -1.20 6.19
CA GLN A 65 17.00 -0.37 4.99
C GLN A 65 15.50 -0.09 4.77
N THR A 66 14.71 -0.13 5.84
CA THR A 66 13.26 0.04 5.78
C THR A 66 12.83 1.12 6.75
N GLY A 67 12.41 2.27 6.22
CA GLY A 67 11.74 3.33 6.96
C GLY A 67 10.25 3.06 7.16
N ARG A 68 9.70 3.51 8.30
CA ARG A 68 8.25 3.45 8.60
C ARG A 68 7.77 4.79 9.14
N THR A 69 7.19 5.61 8.27
CA THR A 69 6.65 6.94 8.62
C THR A 69 5.22 6.80 9.14
N GLY A 70 5.00 7.09 10.42
CA GLY A 70 3.67 7.07 11.04
C GLY A 70 2.91 8.41 10.96
N ALA A 71 1.80 8.51 11.70
CA ALA A 71 1.03 9.74 11.90
C ALA A 71 0.59 10.47 10.61
N LEU A 72 0.28 9.72 9.56
CA LEU A 72 -0.04 10.26 8.22
C LEU A 72 -1.23 11.23 8.25
N ILE A 73 -2.28 10.93 9.02
CA ILE A 73 -3.47 11.79 9.17
C ILE A 73 -3.10 13.20 9.69
N ALA A 74 -2.04 13.33 10.48
CA ALA A 74 -1.59 14.63 11.00
C ALA A 74 -0.57 15.33 10.10
N ARG A 75 -0.19 14.70 8.97
CA ARG A 75 0.93 15.09 8.11
C ARG A 75 0.55 15.26 6.63
N SER A 76 -0.71 15.02 6.28
CA SER A 76 -1.24 15.06 4.92
C SER A 76 -2.69 15.55 4.97
N GLU A 77 -3.08 16.40 4.01
CA GLU A 77 -4.35 17.15 3.98
C GLU A 77 -5.40 16.57 3.00
#